data_AF-A0AAW6IYT5-F1
#
_entry.id   AF-A0AAW6IYT5-F1
#
_cell.length_a   1.000
_cell.length_b   1.000
_cell.length_c   1.000
_cell.angle_alpha   90.00
_cell.angle_beta   90.00
_cell.angle_gamma   90.00
#
_symmetry.space_group_name_H-M   'P 1'
#
loop_
_entity.id
_entity.type
_entity.pdbx_description
1 polymer ?
#
loop_
_entity_poly.entity_id
_entity_poly.type
_entity_poly.pdbx_seq_one_letter_code
_entity_poly.pdbx_strand_id
1 'polypeptide(L)'
;MALTTTYTLDKPYYYECFDESHSYSKAAKPKYFLLALLVCLGLISIYAMDDHYLGTFLIMLGVLECVAFYYRRPWWVTRQMFSRASGSTVTLSFTDDAISTENHYKSHTFKWAEITHIIKTNHGYLVHHNKGMQYISSSVLTDEMRDFINKKATQ
;
A
#
# COMPACT_ATOMS: atom_id res chain seq x y z
N MET A 1 -4.40 -15.93 25.52
CA MET A 1 -5.61 -15.07 25.56
C MET A 1 -5.92 -14.60 24.15
N ALA A 2 -7.18 -14.36 23.79
CA ALA A 2 -7.55 -13.84 22.47
C ALA A 2 -8.06 -12.41 22.61
N LEU A 3 -7.28 -11.43 22.13
CA LEU A 3 -7.72 -10.03 22.06
C LEU A 3 -8.42 -9.81 20.73
N THR A 4 -9.62 -9.24 20.73
CA THR A 4 -10.39 -9.02 19.50
C THR A 4 -10.86 -7.59 19.36
N THR A 5 -10.75 -7.01 18.17
CA THR A 5 -11.30 -5.70 17.82
C THR A 5 -11.98 -5.75 16.46
N THR A 6 -12.92 -4.85 16.19
CA THR A 6 -13.67 -4.79 14.93
C THR A 6 -13.56 -3.41 14.30
N TYR A 7 -13.37 -3.36 12.99
CA TYR A 7 -13.29 -2.11 12.24
C TYR A 7 -13.88 -2.24 10.84
N THR A 8 -14.24 -1.12 10.22
CA THR A 8 -14.79 -1.09 8.86
C THR A 8 -13.72 -0.77 7.83
N LEU A 9 -13.72 -1.51 6.72
CA LEU A 9 -12.86 -1.22 5.57
C LEU A 9 -13.45 -0.10 4.72
N ASP A 10 -13.33 1.13 5.20
CA ASP A 10 -13.86 2.32 4.56
C ASP A 10 -12.78 3.08 3.75
N LYS A 11 -13.22 4.12 3.03
CA LYS A 11 -12.35 4.96 2.21
C LYS A 11 -11.26 5.67 3.05
N PRO A 12 -11.58 6.30 4.21
CA PRO A 12 -10.58 6.82 5.14
C PRO A 12 -9.49 5.82 5.52
N TYR A 13 -9.88 4.59 5.90
CA TYR A 13 -8.94 3.54 6.27
C TYR A 13 -7.99 3.19 5.12
N TYR A 14 -8.50 3.06 3.89
CA TYR A 14 -7.64 2.79 2.73
C TYR A 14 -6.71 3.95 2.37
N TYR A 15 -7.12 5.19 2.63
CA TYR A 15 -6.23 6.34 2.45
C TYR A 15 -5.06 6.31 3.42
N GLU A 16 -5.35 6.07 4.70
CA GLU A 16 -4.33 5.94 5.74
C GLU A 16 -3.38 4.77 5.42
N CYS A 17 -3.95 3.61 5.05
CA CYS A 17 -3.19 2.45 4.63
C CYS A 17 -2.25 2.76 3.45
N PHE A 18 -2.73 3.49 2.44
CA PHE A 18 -1.88 3.89 1.32
C PHE A 18 -0.75 4.83 1.79
N ASP A 19 -1.05 5.88 2.53
CA ASP A 19 -0.07 6.89 2.90
C ASP A 19 1.04 6.33 3.81
N GLU A 20 0.66 5.49 4.77
CA GLU A 20 1.59 4.88 5.74
C GLU A 20 2.39 3.74 5.12
N SER A 21 1.82 2.93 4.23
CA SER A 21 2.54 1.82 3.58
C SER A 21 3.41 2.26 2.41
N HIS A 22 3.01 3.33 1.73
CA HIS A 22 3.67 3.77 0.49
C HIS A 22 5.10 4.26 0.72
N SER A 23 5.37 4.89 1.87
CA SER A 23 6.71 5.33 2.25
C SER A 23 7.72 4.19 2.37
N TYR A 24 7.25 2.97 2.65
CA TYR A 24 8.06 1.76 2.78
C TYR A 24 8.08 0.90 1.51
N SER A 25 7.37 1.33 0.46
CA SER A 25 7.35 0.67 -0.84
C SER A 25 8.43 1.23 -1.78
N LYS A 26 9.09 0.35 -2.55
CA LYS A 26 10.02 0.75 -3.62
C LYS A 26 9.36 1.64 -4.68
N ALA A 27 8.03 1.61 -4.78
CA ALA A 27 7.24 2.43 -5.69
C ALA A 27 7.03 3.89 -5.20
N ALA A 28 7.58 4.27 -4.05
CA ALA A 28 7.49 5.63 -3.50
C ALA A 28 7.98 6.70 -4.49
N LYS A 29 9.12 6.42 -5.15
CA LYS A 29 9.85 7.40 -5.96
C LYS A 29 9.35 7.48 -7.40
N PRO A 30 9.24 8.68 -7.98
CA PRO A 30 8.98 8.84 -9.41
C PRO A 30 10.09 8.20 -10.25
N LYS A 31 9.72 7.65 -11.41
CA LYS A 31 10.68 7.11 -12.37
C LYS A 31 11.29 8.23 -13.22
N TYR A 32 12.06 9.11 -12.58
CA TYR A 32 12.69 10.26 -13.25
C TYR A 32 13.55 9.85 -14.44
N PHE A 33 14.24 8.71 -14.35
CA PHE A 33 15.02 8.16 -15.45
C PHE A 33 14.16 7.88 -16.69
N LEU A 34 13.01 7.23 -16.51
CA LEU A 34 12.10 6.93 -17.62
C LEU A 34 11.56 8.22 -18.25
N LEU A 35 11.20 9.21 -17.43
CA LEU A 35 10.71 10.49 -17.91
C LEU A 35 11.78 11.23 -18.74
N ALA A 36 13.01 11.31 -18.22
CA ALA A 36 14.13 11.92 -18.92
C ALA A 36 14.43 11.19 -20.24
N LEU A 37 14.43 9.86 -20.22
CA LEU A 37 14.61 9.03 -21.42
C LEU A 37 13.55 9.35 -22.49
N LEU A 38 12.26 9.37 -22.12
CA LEU A 38 11.16 9.63 -23.05
C LEU A 38 11.25 11.03 -23.66
N VAL A 39 11.59 12.04 -22.86
CA VAL A 39 11.77 13.41 -23.36
C VAL A 39 12.98 13.51 -24.28
N CYS A 40 14.14 12.94 -23.90
CA CYS A 40 15.33 12.93 -24.74
C CYS A 40 15.09 12.23 -26.08
N LEU A 41 14.48 11.04 -26.06
CA LEU A 41 14.14 10.31 -27.29
C LEU A 41 13.13 11.08 -28.14
N GLY A 42 12.15 11.76 -27.51
CA GLY A 42 11.20 12.62 -28.20
C GLY A 42 11.88 13.77 -28.94
N LEU A 43 12.82 14.47 -28.28
CA LEU A 43 13.59 15.55 -28.88
C LEU A 43 14.52 15.04 -30.00
N ILE A 44 15.18 13.89 -29.81
CA ILE A 44 16.03 13.28 -30.84
C ILE A 44 15.18 12.93 -32.08
N SER A 45 13.99 12.38 -31.89
CA SER A 45 13.08 12.08 -33.01
C SER A 45 12.71 13.32 -33.81
N ILE A 46 12.41 14.44 -33.13
CA ILE A 46 12.05 15.71 -33.79
C ILE A 46 13.25 16.31 -34.52
N TYR A 47 14.40 16.44 -33.85
CA TYR A 47 15.52 17.23 -34.38
C TYR A 47 16.53 16.43 -35.20
N ALA A 48 16.75 15.15 -34.90
CA ALA A 48 17.73 14.32 -35.59
C ALA A 48 17.11 13.46 -36.70
N MET A 49 15.84 13.06 -36.55
CA MET A 49 15.15 12.19 -37.50
C MET A 49 14.08 12.91 -38.32
N ASP A 50 13.77 14.17 -38.00
CA ASP A 50 12.67 14.97 -38.58
C ASP A 50 11.28 14.31 -38.45
N ASP A 51 11.17 13.26 -37.62
CA ASP A 51 9.93 12.55 -37.34
C ASP A 51 9.21 13.20 -36.15
N HIS A 52 8.36 14.16 -36.49
CA HIS A 52 7.55 14.92 -35.56
C HIS A 52 6.45 14.07 -34.90
N TYR A 53 5.96 13.03 -35.57
CA TYR A 53 4.89 12.19 -35.04
C TYR A 53 5.41 11.33 -33.90
N LEU A 54 6.51 10.61 -34.13
CA LEU A 54 7.14 9.76 -33.12
C LEU A 54 7.62 10.60 -31.92
N GLY A 55 8.23 11.76 -32.19
CA GLY A 55 8.74 12.61 -31.12
C GLY A 55 7.64 13.17 -30.21
N THR A 56 6.55 13.65 -30.80
CA THR A 56 5.38 14.12 -30.04
C THR A 56 4.73 12.99 -29.24
N PHE A 57 4.62 11.79 -29.82
CA PHE A 57 4.09 10.61 -29.14
C PHE A 57 4.92 10.23 -27.90
N LEU A 58 6.26 10.22 -28.00
CA LEU A 58 7.15 9.92 -26.89
C LEU A 58 7.04 10.95 -25.75
N ILE A 59 6.94 12.24 -26.09
CA ILE A 59 6.71 13.30 -25.09
C ILE A 59 5.35 13.10 -24.40
N MET A 60 4.30 12.78 -25.17
CA MET A 60 2.97 12.49 -24.62
C MET A 60 2.96 11.28 -23.67
N LEU A 61 3.75 10.23 -23.94
CA LEU A 61 3.94 9.13 -23.00
C LEU A 61 4.59 9.58 -21.69
N GLY A 62 5.55 10.51 -21.76
CA GLY A 62 6.15 11.13 -20.57
C GLY A 62 5.11 11.88 -19.73
N VAL A 63 4.25 12.67 -20.38
CA VAL A 63 3.13 13.36 -19.72
C VAL A 63 2.17 12.35 -19.08
N LEU A 64 1.86 11.25 -19.77
CA LEU A 64 1.00 10.20 -19.24
C LEU A 64 1.58 9.53 -17.99
N GLU A 65 2.90 9.28 -17.94
CA GLU A 65 3.55 8.75 -16.73
C GLU A 65 3.45 9.74 -15.55
N CYS A 66 3.55 11.05 -15.80
CA CYS A 66 3.32 12.08 -14.77
C CYS A 66 1.89 12.06 -14.24
N VAL A 67 0.89 11.95 -15.12
CA VAL A 67 -0.53 11.83 -14.74
C VAL A 67 -0.76 10.55 -13.94
N ALA A 68 -0.23 9.42 -14.40
CA ALA A 68 -0.32 8.15 -13.70
C ALA A 68 0.31 8.22 -12.29
N PHE A 69 1.46 8.90 -12.17
CA PHE A 69 2.11 9.12 -10.89
C PHE A 69 1.28 9.99 -9.95
N TYR A 70 0.66 11.05 -10.44
CA TYR A 70 -0.21 11.93 -9.66
C TYR A 70 -1.45 11.19 -9.15
N TYR A 71 -2.14 10.44 -10.02
CA TYR A 71 -3.39 9.75 -9.68
C TYR A 71 -3.21 8.36 -9.04
N ARG A 72 -1.98 7.92 -8.75
CA ARG A 72 -1.73 6.60 -8.15
C ARG A 72 -2.47 6.36 -6.84
N ARG A 73 -2.52 7.38 -5.96
CA ARG A 73 -3.18 7.30 -4.65
C ARG A 73 -4.70 7.11 -4.79
N PRO A 74 -5.45 8.02 -5.46
CA PRO A 74 -6.88 7.83 -5.64
C PRO A 74 -7.19 6.58 -6.47
N TRP A 75 -6.39 6.24 -7.49
CA TRP A 75 -6.60 5.03 -8.28
C TRP A 75 -6.47 3.75 -7.45
N TRP A 76 -5.43 3.65 -6.62
CA TRP A 76 -5.22 2.51 -5.73
C TRP A 76 -6.39 2.35 -4.75
N VAL A 77 -6.83 3.44 -4.11
CA VAL A 77 -7.95 3.41 -3.17
C VAL A 77 -9.25 3.02 -3.86
N THR A 78 -9.55 3.60 -5.03
CA THR A 78 -10.74 3.23 -5.81
C THR A 78 -10.75 1.74 -6.16
N ARG A 79 -9.61 1.17 -6.52
CA ARG A 79 -9.49 -0.27 -6.80
C ARG A 79 -9.80 -1.12 -5.55
N GLN A 80 -9.33 -0.72 -4.37
CA GLN A 80 -9.68 -1.42 -3.12
C GLN A 80 -11.17 -1.30 -2.80
N MET A 81 -11.72 -0.10 -2.97
CA MET A 81 -13.14 0.19 -2.74
C MET A 81 -14.07 -0.53 -3.72
N PHE A 82 -13.59 -0.92 -4.90
CA PHE A 82 -14.33 -1.72 -5.87
C PHE A 82 -14.46 -3.20 -5.48
N SER A 83 -13.71 -3.66 -4.47
CA SER A 83 -13.78 -5.04 -4.00
C SER A 83 -15.05 -5.31 -3.17
N ARG A 84 -15.48 -6.57 -3.11
CA ARG A 84 -16.61 -7.01 -2.26
C ARG A 84 -16.38 -6.81 -0.75
N ALA A 85 -15.12 -6.64 -0.35
CA ALA A 85 -14.74 -6.38 1.05
C ALA A 85 -14.82 -4.89 1.42
N SER A 86 -15.05 -4.00 0.45
CA SER A 86 -15.26 -2.58 0.71
C SER A 86 -16.51 -2.35 1.55
N GLY A 87 -16.39 -1.55 2.61
CA GLY A 87 -17.50 -1.23 3.52
C GLY A 87 -17.90 -2.35 4.48
N SER A 88 -17.20 -3.48 4.46
CA SER A 88 -17.49 -4.60 5.36
C SER A 88 -16.70 -4.49 6.67
N THR A 89 -17.27 -5.05 7.73
CA THR A 89 -16.64 -5.11 9.06
C THR A 89 -15.66 -6.26 9.11
N VAL A 90 -14.46 -5.97 9.60
CA VAL A 90 -13.37 -6.91 9.79
C VAL A 90 -13.15 -7.08 11.29
N THR A 91 -13.10 -8.34 11.72
CA THR A 91 -12.72 -8.74 13.07
C THR A 91 -11.24 -9.11 13.08
N LEU A 92 -10.44 -8.34 13.82
CA LEU A 92 -9.04 -8.60 14.04
C LEU A 92 -8.88 -9.30 15.39
N SER A 93 -8.26 -10.48 15.40
CA SER A 93 -8.00 -11.26 16.60
C SER A 93 -6.51 -11.56 16.76
N PHE A 94 -5.97 -11.24 17.93
CA PHE A 94 -4.60 -11.59 18.33
C PHE A 94 -4.66 -12.75 19.30
N THR A 95 -4.02 -13.84 18.90
CA THR A 95 -3.75 -15.00 19.73
C THR A 95 -2.25 -15.06 20.00
N ASP A 96 -1.84 -15.80 21.03
CA ASP A 96 -0.44 -15.97 21.41
C ASP A 96 0.46 -16.48 20.25
N ASP A 97 -0.15 -17.25 19.34
CA ASP A 97 0.52 -17.89 18.19
C ASP A 97 0.24 -17.23 16.83
N ALA A 98 -0.83 -16.44 16.68
CA ALA A 98 -1.23 -15.88 15.38
C ALA A 98 -2.02 -14.57 15.46
N ILE A 99 -1.94 -13.78 14.39
CA ILE A 99 -2.85 -12.69 14.05
C ILE A 99 -3.87 -13.23 13.05
N SER A 100 -5.17 -13.11 13.33
CA SER A 100 -6.23 -13.42 12.36
C SER A 100 -7.06 -12.19 12.05
N THR A 101 -7.38 -12.02 10.78
CA THR A 101 -8.21 -10.96 10.24
C THR A 101 -9.36 -11.64 9.49
N GLU A 102 -10.56 -11.57 10.04
CA GLU A 102 -11.72 -12.23 9.49
C GLU A 102 -12.77 -11.21 9.05
N ASN A 103 -13.34 -11.47 7.89
CA ASN A 103 -14.42 -10.71 7.30
C ASN A 103 -15.43 -11.73 6.76
N HIS A 104 -16.69 -11.33 6.65
CA HIS A 104 -17.76 -12.15 6.08
C HIS A 104 -17.40 -12.80 4.73
N TYR A 105 -16.48 -12.18 3.98
CA TYR A 105 -16.03 -12.69 2.67
C TYR A 105 -14.69 -13.42 2.67
N LYS A 106 -13.79 -13.16 3.63
CA LYS A 106 -12.41 -13.70 3.65
C LYS A 106 -11.86 -13.75 5.07
N SER A 107 -11.15 -14.83 5.39
CA SER A 107 -10.37 -14.98 6.61
C SER A 107 -8.88 -15.12 6.26
N HIS A 108 -8.05 -14.35 6.94
CA HIS A 108 -6.60 -14.34 6.80
C HIS A 108 -5.97 -14.56 8.17
N THR A 109 -5.25 -15.66 8.36
CA THR A 109 -4.53 -15.96 9.60
C THR A 109 -3.05 -16.09 9.31
N PHE A 110 -2.23 -15.39 10.10
CA PHE A 110 -0.77 -15.39 10.00
C PHE A 110 -0.19 -15.72 11.37
N LYS A 111 0.69 -16.74 11.43
CA LYS A 111 1.41 -17.07 12.65
C LYS A 111 2.49 -16.02 12.93
N TRP A 112 2.78 -15.75 14.21
CA TRP A 112 3.86 -14.82 14.58
C TRP A 112 5.22 -15.27 14.02
N ALA A 113 5.45 -16.58 13.91
CA ALA A 113 6.67 -17.14 13.32
C ALA A 113 6.84 -16.83 11.80
N GLU A 114 5.77 -16.47 11.10
CA GLU A 114 5.82 -16.11 9.67
C GLU A 114 6.06 -14.60 9.45
N ILE A 115 6.03 -13.82 10.53
CA ILE A 115 6.26 -12.37 10.51
C ILE A 115 7.77 -12.14 10.52
N THR A 116 8.25 -11.41 9.52
CA THR A 116 9.68 -11.10 9.37
C THR A 116 10.02 -9.79 10.05
N HIS A 117 9.18 -8.76 9.89
CA HIS A 117 9.39 -7.43 10.47
C HIS A 117 8.07 -6.75 10.80
N ILE A 118 8.06 -5.97 11.88
CA ILE A 118 6.96 -5.08 12.24
C ILE A 118 7.50 -3.67 12.30
N ILE A 119 6.92 -2.78 11.50
CA ILE A 119 7.32 -1.36 11.45
C ILE A 119 6.19 -0.55 12.07
N LYS A 120 6.52 0.19 13.12
CA LYS A 120 5.61 1.19 13.69
C LYS A 120 5.61 2.43 12.82
N THR A 121 4.45 2.83 12.33
CA THR A 121 4.25 4.06 11.55
C THR A 121 3.60 5.13 12.41
N ASN A 122 3.28 6.30 11.84
CA ASN A 122 2.71 7.41 12.62
C ASN A 122 1.28 7.08 13.09
N HIS A 123 0.51 6.42 12.24
CA HIS A 123 -0.90 6.13 12.48
C HIS A 123 -1.18 4.63 12.66
N GLY A 124 -0.19 3.75 12.53
CA GLY A 124 -0.42 2.30 12.53
C GLY A 124 0.83 1.44 12.63
N TYR A 125 0.66 0.17 12.22
CA TYR A 125 1.69 -0.85 12.18
C TYR A 125 1.67 -1.53 10.81
N LEU A 126 2.86 -1.71 10.23
CA LEU A 126 3.06 -2.52 9.03
C LEU A 126 3.68 -3.85 9.43
N VAL A 127 2.94 -4.93 9.21
CA VAL A 127 3.36 -6.29 9.49
C VAL A 127 3.81 -6.95 8.19
N HIS A 128 5.12 -7.14 8.06
CA HIS A 128 5.72 -7.89 6.96
C HIS A 128 5.74 -9.37 7.29
N HIS A 129 5.14 -10.17 6.43
CA HIS A 129 5.18 -11.63 6.51
C HIS A 129 5.67 -12.20 5.18
N ASN A 130 6.01 -13.49 5.17
CA ASN A 130 6.52 -14.22 3.99
C ASN A 130 5.71 -14.01 2.69
N LYS A 131 4.38 -13.85 2.78
CA LYS A 131 3.44 -13.73 1.66
C LYS A 131 3.06 -12.29 1.30
N GLY A 132 3.51 -11.29 2.07
CA GLY A 132 3.12 -9.90 1.82
C GLY A 132 3.26 -8.97 3.01
N MET A 133 2.58 -7.83 2.90
CA MET A 133 2.58 -6.77 3.91
C MET A 133 1.13 -6.44 4.27
N GLN A 134 0.85 -6.33 5.57
CA GLN A 134 -0.46 -5.96 6.08
C GLN A 134 -0.34 -4.69 6.94
N TYR A 135 -1.24 -3.74 6.68
CA TYR A 135 -1.37 -2.53 7.51
C TYR A 135 -2.46 -2.73 8.56
N ILE A 136 -2.19 -2.25 9.77
CA ILE A 136 -3.13 -2.23 10.88
C ILE A 136 -3.11 -0.82 11.48
N SER A 137 -4.25 -0.12 11.42
CA SER A 137 -4.36 1.22 12.02
C SER A 137 -4.32 1.15 13.54
N SER A 138 -3.59 2.05 14.17
CA SER A 138 -3.55 2.18 15.63
C SER A 138 -4.91 2.58 16.18
N SER A 139 -5.73 3.30 15.43
CA SER A 139 -7.08 3.73 15.85
C SER A 139 -8.01 2.57 16.18
N VAL A 140 -7.76 1.42 15.56
CA VAL A 140 -8.55 0.18 15.70
C VAL A 140 -8.05 -0.69 16.87
N LEU A 141 -6.81 -0.49 17.30
CA LEU A 141 -6.16 -1.30 18.33
C LEU A 141 -6.43 -0.74 19.73
N THR A 142 -6.79 -1.63 20.67
CA THR A 142 -6.81 -1.33 22.10
C THR A 142 -5.38 -1.19 22.63
N ASP A 143 -5.22 -0.54 23.78
CA ASP A 143 -3.88 -0.34 24.37
C ASP A 143 -3.18 -1.67 24.67
N GLU A 144 -3.92 -2.68 25.15
CA GLU A 144 -3.41 -4.04 25.35
C GLU A 144 -2.88 -4.68 24.05
N MET A 145 -3.58 -4.47 22.93
CA MET A 145 -3.15 -4.98 21.62
C MET A 145 -1.89 -4.28 21.12
N ARG A 146 -1.77 -2.97 21.36
CA ARG A 146 -0.58 -2.19 21.00
C ARG A 146 0.63 -2.66 21.78
N ASP A 147 0.47 -2.88 23.09
CA ASP A 147 1.52 -3.39 23.96
C ASP A 147 1.94 -4.81 23.54
N PHE A 148 0.98 -5.65 23.16
CA PHE A 148 1.26 -6.99 22.65
C PHE A 148 2.09 -6.98 21.36
N ILE A 149 1.71 -6.16 20.37
CA ILE A 149 2.48 -6.01 19.12
C ILE A 149 3.88 -5.49 19.41
N ASN A 150 4.02 -4.46 20.25
CA ASN A 150 5.34 -3.88 20.56
C ASN A 150 6.26 -4.90 21.23
N LYS A 151 5.72 -5.76 22.11
CA LYS A 151 6.46 -6.85 22.73
C LYS A 151 6.94 -7.87 21.70
N LYS A 152 6.11 -8.24 20.73
CA LYS A 152 6.46 -9.17 19.64
C LYS A 152 7.41 -8.56 18.61
N ALA A 153 7.36 -7.25 18.38
CA ALA A 153 8.24 -6.55 17.46
C ALA A 153 9.69 -6.39 17.98
N THR A 154 9.88 -6.49 19.30
CA THR A 154 11.19 -6.33 19.97
C THR A 154 11.93 -7.67 20.16
N GLN A 155 11.25 -8.80 19.94
CA GLN A 155 11.84 -10.16 19.97
C GLN A 155 12.42 -10.54 18.61
#